data_AF-A0A401GP37-F1
#
_entry.id   AF-A0A401GP37-F1
#
_cell.length_a   1.000
_cell.length_b   1.000
_cell.length_c   1.000
_cell.angle_alpha   90.00
_cell.angle_beta   90.00
_cell.angle_gamma   90.00
#
_symmetry.space_group_name_H-M   'P 1'
#
loop_
_entity.id
_entity.type
_entity.pdbx_description
1 polymer ?
#
loop_
_entity_poly.entity_id
_entity_poly.type
_entity_poly.pdbx_seq_one_letter_code
_entity_poly.pdbx_strand_id
1 'polypeptide(L)'
;MFNFVVDINFIPPTESPILCAPRSADSAGIRVGKQMGRRLIKWVSRYPEKSQGIKLKYLRSDNGRMTEFASMLAERGFTCLEVDLAPPKDRQSNADTLMHYFGTELSSHIRLCAIPFPPVIFARSFGSLIAQTYISSYPASGLLLISPPVSNEAVPSALLPSSLREFDFEPKFPCGILYAQGEMKRLEHNRLWRDPNVDRLMVKDTGAIDGREGQAKIEQWLDEIGV
;
A
#
# COMPACT_ATOMS: atom_id res chain seq x y z
N MET A 1 28.43 3.00 -4.27
CA MET A 1 27.85 1.90 -3.48
C MET A 1 26.48 1.64 -4.11
N PHE A 2 26.13 0.39 -4.44
CA PHE A 2 24.83 0.13 -5.08
C PHE A 2 23.77 0.07 -4.00
N ASN A 3 22.96 1.12 -3.90
CA ASN A 3 21.87 1.21 -2.96
C ASN A 3 20.60 0.69 -3.61
N PHE A 4 19.98 -0.29 -2.96
CA PHE A 4 18.82 -0.97 -3.52
C PHE A 4 17.57 -0.59 -2.76
N VAL A 5 16.60 -0.03 -3.46
CA VAL A 5 15.31 0.39 -2.90
C VAL A 5 14.22 -0.52 -3.44
N VAL A 6 13.50 -1.19 -2.54
CA VAL A 6 12.35 -2.03 -2.87
C VAL A 6 11.08 -1.26 -2.55
N ASP A 7 10.20 -1.11 -3.53
CA ASP A 7 8.89 -0.51 -3.35
C ASP A 7 7.80 -1.60 -3.43
N ILE A 8 6.90 -1.63 -2.46
CA ILE A 8 5.84 -2.63 -2.35
C ILE A 8 4.51 -2.05 -2.80
N ASN A 9 4.05 -2.51 -3.96
CA ASN A 9 2.72 -2.22 -4.47
C ASN A 9 1.78 -3.40 -4.18
N PHE A 10 0.75 -3.14 -3.37
CA PHE A 10 -0.30 -4.13 -3.13
C PHE A 10 -1.44 -3.95 -4.13
N ILE A 11 -1.75 -5.02 -4.88
CA ILE A 11 -2.90 -5.04 -5.78
C ILE A 11 -4.11 -5.60 -5.03
N PRO A 12 -5.15 -4.79 -4.75
CA PRO A 12 -6.32 -5.30 -4.06
C PRO A 12 -7.05 -6.35 -4.91
N PRO A 13 -7.69 -7.35 -4.28
CA PRO A 13 -8.50 -8.32 -5.00
C PRO A 13 -9.62 -7.57 -5.74
N THR A 14 -9.66 -7.72 -7.07
CA THR A 14 -10.79 -7.23 -7.86
C THR A 14 -12.02 -8.03 -7.48
N GLU A 15 -13.09 -7.37 -7.02
CA GLU A 15 -14.39 -8.01 -6.86
C GLU A 15 -14.78 -8.64 -8.21
N SER A 16 -14.84 -9.97 -8.25
CA SER A 16 -15.40 -10.66 -9.40
C SER A 16 -16.86 -10.23 -9.54
N PRO A 17 -17.38 -9.94 -10.74
CA PRO A 17 -18.77 -9.57 -10.90
C PRO A 17 -19.64 -10.72 -10.39
N ILE A 18 -20.37 -10.47 -9.31
CA ILE A 18 -21.44 -11.36 -8.87
C ILE A 18 -22.38 -11.50 -10.06
N LEU A 19 -22.42 -12.70 -10.65
CA LEU A 19 -23.47 -13.09 -11.59
C LEU A 19 -24.79 -12.93 -10.84
N CYS A 20 -25.46 -11.79 -11.00
CA CYS A 20 -26.85 -11.63 -10.63
C CYS A 20 -27.67 -12.59 -11.50
N ALA A 21 -28.03 -13.74 -10.93
CA ALA A 21 -29.08 -14.58 -11.46
C ALA A 21 -30.36 -13.75 -11.64
N PRO A 22 -31.04 -13.81 -12.80
CA PRO A 22 -32.25 -13.03 -13.02
C PRO A 22 -33.38 -13.58 -12.15
N ARG A 23 -33.85 -12.77 -11.19
CA ARG A 23 -35.14 -13.02 -10.54
C ARG A 23 -36.26 -12.76 -11.55
N SER A 24 -37.09 -13.78 -11.69
CA SER A 24 -38.28 -13.87 -12.52
C SER A 24 -39.30 -12.76 -12.24
N ALA A 25 -39.90 -12.30 -13.33
CA ALA A 25 -41.27 -11.82 -13.50
C ALA A 25 -41.83 -10.82 -12.47
N ASP A 26 -42.01 -9.57 -12.92
CA ASP A 26 -43.34 -8.96 -12.86
C ASP A 26 -43.54 -7.96 -14.00
N SER A 27 -44.80 -7.90 -14.40
CA SER A 27 -45.32 -7.56 -15.72
C SER A 27 -45.51 -6.07 -16.02
N ALA A 28 -45.37 -5.79 -17.31
CA ALA A 28 -46.18 -4.86 -18.12
C ALA A 28 -46.03 -3.34 -17.91
N GLY A 29 -45.37 -2.74 -18.90
CA GLY A 29 -45.78 -1.46 -19.47
C GLY A 29 -44.61 -0.55 -19.78
N ILE A 30 -44.24 -0.42 -21.06
CA ILE A 30 -43.90 0.86 -21.74
C ILE A 30 -43.61 0.59 -23.22
N ARG A 31 -44.13 1.50 -24.06
CA ARG A 31 -44.25 1.46 -25.51
C ARG A 31 -42.92 1.44 -26.26
N VAL A 32 -42.94 0.77 -27.41
CA VAL A 32 -41.92 0.76 -28.45
C VAL A 32 -41.82 2.15 -29.11
N GLY A 33 -40.61 2.70 -29.14
CA GLY A 33 -40.22 3.81 -30.00
C GLY A 33 -38.81 3.58 -30.52
N LYS A 34 -38.69 3.22 -31.80
CA LYS A 34 -37.43 3.07 -32.54
C LYS A 34 -36.75 4.44 -32.69
N GLN A 35 -35.48 4.56 -32.29
CA GLN A 35 -34.54 5.42 -32.99
C GLN A 35 -33.07 5.00 -32.74
N MET A 36 -32.40 4.66 -33.83
CA MET A 36 -30.96 4.50 -33.96
C MET A 36 -30.25 5.77 -33.47
N GLY A 37 -29.26 5.61 -32.59
CA GLY A 37 -28.37 6.68 -32.19
C GLY A 37 -27.23 6.14 -31.35
N ARG A 38 -26.01 6.17 -31.90
CA ARG A 38 -24.76 5.88 -31.19
C ARG A 38 -24.73 6.70 -29.89
N ARG A 39 -24.67 6.04 -28.73
CA ARG A 39 -24.38 6.69 -27.45
C ARG A 39 -23.33 5.91 -26.69
N LEU A 40 -22.16 6.55 -26.60
CA LEU A 40 -21.10 6.31 -25.64
C LEU A 40 -21.73 6.32 -24.23
N ILE A 41 -21.79 5.18 -23.55
CA ILE A 41 -22.34 5.09 -22.19
C ILE A 41 -21.27 5.61 -21.23
N LYS A 42 -21.32 6.92 -20.95
CA LYS A 42 -20.59 7.54 -19.84
C LYS A 42 -21.35 7.19 -18.56
N TRP A 43 -20.85 6.23 -17.80
CA TRP A 43 -21.35 5.91 -16.47
C TRP A 43 -20.94 7.01 -15.47
N VAL A 44 -21.89 7.85 -15.09
CA VAL A 44 -21.81 8.68 -13.88
C VAL A 44 -22.54 7.92 -12.79
N SER A 45 -21.79 7.23 -11.93
CA SER A 45 -22.35 6.58 -10.75
C SER A 45 -22.84 7.67 -9.78
N ARG A 46 -24.16 7.79 -9.69
CA ARG A 46 -24.87 8.67 -8.77
C ARG A 46 -25.38 7.78 -7.63
N TYR A 47 -24.60 7.65 -6.55
CA TYR A 47 -25.08 7.12 -5.28
C TYR A 47 -25.21 8.24 -4.24
N PRO A 48 -26.29 8.25 -3.44
CA PRO A 48 -26.55 9.30 -2.48
C PRO A 48 -25.57 9.23 -1.30
N GLU A 49 -25.00 10.39 -1.00
CA GLU A 49 -24.30 10.68 0.25
C GLU A 49 -25.18 10.32 1.44
N LYS A 50 -24.73 9.36 2.25
CA LYS A 50 -24.81 9.37 3.72
C LYS A 50 -24.23 8.06 4.26
N SER A 51 -23.15 8.20 5.01
CA SER A 51 -22.42 7.19 5.82
C SER A 51 -21.12 6.67 5.18
N GLN A 52 -20.01 6.96 5.89
CA GLN A 52 -18.65 6.40 5.72
C GLN A 52 -17.68 7.11 4.76
N GLY A 53 -17.26 8.33 5.14
CA GLY A 53 -16.10 9.02 4.54
C GLY A 53 -14.72 8.39 4.79
N ILE A 54 -14.65 7.18 5.36
CA ILE A 54 -13.39 6.49 5.71
C ILE A 54 -13.06 5.37 4.69
N LYS A 55 -14.02 4.90 3.88
CA LYS A 55 -13.88 3.61 3.19
C LYS A 55 -13.28 3.61 1.78
N LEU A 56 -13.12 4.76 1.12
CA LEU A 56 -12.68 4.80 -0.29
C LEU A 56 -11.30 5.40 -0.56
N LYS A 57 -10.67 6.08 0.40
CA LYS A 57 -9.35 6.70 0.17
C LYS A 57 -8.19 5.70 0.20
N TYR A 58 -8.33 4.59 0.90
CA TYR A 58 -7.29 3.57 1.05
C TYR A 58 -7.21 2.55 -0.10
N LEU A 59 -8.17 2.57 -1.05
CA LEU A 59 -8.28 1.57 -2.13
C LEU A 59 -7.95 2.13 -3.52
N ARG A 60 -7.51 3.38 -3.63
CA ARG A 60 -7.06 3.90 -4.93
C ARG A 60 -5.67 3.37 -5.19
N SER A 61 -5.53 2.58 -6.26
CA SER A 61 -4.24 2.09 -6.78
C SER A 61 -3.36 3.31 -7.09
N ASP A 62 -2.40 3.58 -6.22
CA ASP A 62 -1.44 4.70 -6.31
C ASP A 62 -0.27 4.39 -7.25
N ASN A 63 -0.36 3.32 -8.06
CA ASN A 63 0.74 2.76 -8.87
C ASN A 63 1.49 3.83 -9.67
N GLY A 64 0.80 4.83 -10.23
CA GLY A 64 1.45 5.90 -11.00
C GLY A 64 2.39 6.81 -10.19
N ARG A 65 2.20 6.94 -8.87
CA ARG A 65 3.00 7.82 -8.02
C ARG A 65 4.25 7.15 -7.46
N MET A 66 4.22 5.83 -7.30
CA MET A 66 5.39 5.06 -6.89
C MET A 66 6.38 4.86 -8.03
N THR A 67 5.91 4.71 -9.27
CA THR A 67 6.78 4.72 -10.44
C THR A 67 7.52 6.05 -10.63
N GLU A 68 6.88 7.19 -10.34
CA GLU A 68 7.55 8.51 -10.35
C GLU A 68 8.68 8.57 -9.32
N PHE A 69 8.46 7.99 -8.15
CA PHE A 69 9.44 7.97 -7.07
C PHE A 69 10.63 7.05 -7.38
N ALA A 70 10.36 5.85 -7.88
CA ALA A 70 11.39 4.93 -8.36
C ALA A 70 12.23 5.55 -9.49
N SER A 71 11.60 6.26 -10.42
CA SER A 71 12.28 6.98 -11.52
C SER A 71 13.24 8.05 -10.99
N MET A 72 12.78 8.86 -10.03
CA MET A 72 13.58 9.91 -9.40
C MET A 72 14.80 9.36 -8.64
N LEU A 73 14.64 8.24 -7.93
CA LEU A 73 15.76 7.58 -7.26
C LEU A 73 16.72 6.96 -8.27
N ALA A 74 16.22 6.37 -9.35
CA ALA A 74 17.06 5.83 -10.42
C ALA A 74 17.93 6.93 -11.07
N GLU A 75 17.40 8.15 -11.25
CA GLU A 75 18.17 9.32 -11.72
C GLU A 75 19.32 9.70 -10.79
N ARG A 76 19.22 9.38 -9.49
CA ARG A 76 20.28 9.59 -8.50
C ARG A 76 21.22 8.40 -8.33
N GLY A 77 21.09 7.37 -9.15
CA GLY A 77 21.98 6.20 -9.16
C GLY A 77 21.56 5.08 -8.21
N PHE A 78 20.36 5.14 -7.65
CA PHE A 78 19.78 4.03 -6.89
C PHE A 78 19.29 2.94 -7.84
N THR A 79 19.38 1.68 -7.41
CA THR A 79 18.68 0.59 -8.10
C THR A 79 17.32 0.39 -7.45
N CYS A 80 16.26 0.67 -8.20
CA CYS A 80 14.89 0.57 -7.72
C CYS A 80 14.22 -0.71 -8.22
N LEU A 81 13.51 -1.40 -7.34
CA LEU A 81 12.66 -2.54 -7.68
C LEU A 81 11.25 -2.27 -7.18
N GLU A 82 10.33 -2.08 -8.13
CA GLU A 82 8.90 -2.09 -7.85
C GLU A 82 8.41 -3.53 -7.86
N VAL A 83 7.79 -3.96 -6.76
CA VAL A 83 7.22 -5.30 -6.62
C VAL A 83 5.71 -5.20 -6.47
N ASP A 84 5.01 -5.71 -7.48
CA ASP A 84 3.58 -5.88 -7.47
C ASP A 84 3.20 -7.21 -6.82
N LEU A 85 2.59 -7.16 -5.65
CA LEU A 85 2.15 -8.34 -4.93
C LEU A 85 0.64 -8.51 -5.09
N ALA A 86 0.27 -9.58 -5.81
CA ALA A 86 -1.11 -10.01 -5.97
C ALA A 86 -1.46 -11.09 -4.95
N PRO A 87 -2.70 -11.10 -4.43
CA PRO A 87 -3.15 -12.18 -3.55
C PRO A 87 -3.08 -13.53 -4.27
N PRO A 88 -2.85 -14.63 -3.53
CA PRO A 88 -2.83 -15.96 -4.11
C PRO A 88 -4.19 -16.30 -4.73
N LYS A 89 -4.18 -17.13 -5.77
CA LYS A 89 -5.40 -17.55 -6.49
C LYS A 89 -6.40 -18.24 -5.57
N ASP A 90 -5.90 -18.99 -4.60
CA ASP A 90 -6.72 -19.64 -3.58
C ASP A 90 -6.95 -18.69 -2.41
N ARG A 91 -8.22 -18.55 -2.02
CA ARG A 91 -8.62 -17.70 -0.91
C ARG A 91 -8.01 -18.23 0.38
N GLN A 92 -7.07 -17.47 0.94
CA GLN A 92 -6.48 -17.78 2.23
C GLN A 92 -7.52 -17.60 3.34
N SER A 93 -7.60 -18.57 4.24
CA SER A 93 -8.50 -18.54 5.39
C SER A 93 -7.94 -17.73 6.56
N ASN A 94 -6.62 -17.52 6.62
CA ASN A 94 -5.94 -16.82 7.71
C ASN A 94 -5.07 -15.66 7.18
N ALA A 95 -5.11 -14.52 7.86
CA ALA A 95 -4.29 -13.35 7.60
C ALA A 95 -2.80 -13.63 7.81
N ASP A 96 -2.41 -14.43 8.82
CA ASP A 96 -1.00 -14.78 9.04
C ASP A 96 -0.41 -15.53 7.84
N THR A 97 -1.15 -16.52 7.32
CA THR A 97 -0.75 -17.30 6.13
C THR A 97 -0.65 -16.41 4.90
N LEU A 98 -1.60 -15.47 4.75
CA LEU A 98 -1.59 -14.50 3.65
C LEU A 98 -0.38 -13.55 3.74
N MET A 99 -0.05 -13.04 4.93
CA MET A 99 1.11 -12.18 5.12
C MET A 99 2.41 -12.94 4.90
N HIS A 100 2.51 -14.18 5.39
CA HIS A 100 3.67 -15.04 5.15
C HIS A 100 3.87 -15.32 3.65
N TYR A 101 2.78 -15.54 2.91
CA TYR A 101 2.82 -15.66 1.45
C TYR A 101 3.44 -14.41 0.83
N PHE A 102 2.93 -13.22 1.15
CA PHE A 102 3.47 -11.96 0.61
C PHE A 102 4.94 -11.72 0.99
N GLY A 103 5.32 -12.01 2.23
CA GLY A 103 6.72 -11.89 2.67
C GLY A 103 7.65 -12.85 1.91
N THR A 104 7.19 -14.07 1.65
CA THR A 104 7.94 -15.07 0.88
C THR A 104 8.08 -14.67 -0.58
N GLU A 105 7.00 -14.19 -1.20
CA GLU A 105 7.00 -13.69 -2.58
C GLU A 105 7.95 -12.50 -2.72
N LEU A 106 7.85 -11.50 -1.83
CA LEU A 106 8.74 -10.34 -1.82
C LEU A 106 10.22 -10.75 -1.72
N SER A 107 10.52 -11.71 -0.84
CA SER A 107 11.86 -12.25 -0.68
C SER A 107 12.35 -12.99 -1.92
N SER A 108 11.47 -13.70 -2.62
CA SER A 108 11.80 -14.31 -3.92
C SER A 108 12.14 -13.26 -4.98
N HIS A 109 11.36 -12.18 -5.08
CA HIS A 109 11.65 -11.07 -6.00
C HIS A 109 13.02 -10.43 -5.71
N ILE A 110 13.30 -10.10 -4.46
CA ILE A 110 14.57 -9.50 -4.02
C ILE A 110 15.76 -10.43 -4.35
N ARG A 111 15.64 -11.73 -4.08
CA ARG A 111 16.71 -12.70 -4.39
C ARG A 111 16.97 -12.83 -5.89
N LEU A 112 15.92 -12.79 -6.72
CA LEU A 112 16.05 -12.91 -8.17
C LEU A 112 16.77 -11.69 -8.80
N CYS A 113 16.75 -10.54 -8.14
CA CYS A 113 17.50 -9.36 -8.55
C CYS A 113 19.01 -9.44 -8.24
N ALA A 114 19.50 -10.55 -7.69
CA ALA A 114 20.92 -10.81 -7.39
C ALA A 114 21.60 -9.68 -6.57
N ILE A 115 20.86 -9.11 -5.63
CA ILE A 115 21.31 -7.96 -4.83
C ILE A 115 22.30 -8.46 -3.78
N PRO A 116 23.55 -7.93 -3.74
CA PRO A 116 24.58 -8.42 -2.83
C PRO A 116 24.43 -7.90 -1.40
N PHE A 117 23.51 -6.98 -1.13
CA PHE A 117 23.32 -6.32 0.16
C PHE A 117 21.84 -6.27 0.57
N PRO A 118 21.52 -6.18 1.87
CA PRO A 118 20.15 -5.97 2.34
C PRO A 118 19.54 -4.68 1.75
N PRO A 119 18.30 -4.73 1.22
CA PRO A 119 17.69 -3.56 0.59
C PRO A 119 17.12 -2.59 1.62
N VAL A 120 16.94 -1.34 1.19
CA VAL A 120 16.07 -0.36 1.84
C VAL A 120 14.65 -0.58 1.32
N ILE A 121 13.68 -0.78 2.21
CA ILE A 121 12.31 -1.14 1.82
C ILE A 121 11.38 0.05 2.05
N PHE A 122 10.72 0.48 0.99
CA PHE A 122 9.68 1.49 1.00
C PHE A 122 8.33 0.81 0.86
N ALA A 123 7.41 1.18 1.74
CA ALA A 123 6.12 0.53 1.80
C ALA A 123 5.04 1.51 2.19
N ARG A 124 3.95 1.51 1.41
CA ARG A 124 2.83 2.43 1.61
C ARG A 124 1.61 1.72 2.15
N SER A 125 0.91 2.33 3.11
CA SER A 125 -0.42 1.86 3.53
C SER A 125 -0.41 0.36 3.87
N PHE A 126 -1.21 -0.47 3.20
CA PHE A 126 -1.24 -1.93 3.38
C PHE A 126 0.09 -2.62 3.07
N GLY A 127 0.88 -2.10 2.13
CA GLY A 127 2.24 -2.56 1.85
C GLY A 127 3.13 -2.51 3.10
N SER A 128 2.84 -1.61 4.05
CA SER A 128 3.55 -1.54 5.34
C SER A 128 3.42 -2.82 6.16
N LEU A 129 2.29 -3.55 6.06
CA LEU A 129 2.09 -4.82 6.77
C LEU A 129 2.96 -5.91 6.15
N ILE A 130 3.05 -5.92 4.82
CA ILE A 130 3.88 -6.86 4.07
C ILE A 130 5.35 -6.59 4.37
N ALA A 131 5.78 -5.33 4.36
CA ALA A 131 7.14 -4.93 4.72
C ALA A 131 7.49 -5.37 6.14
N GLN A 132 6.60 -5.12 7.10
CA GLN A 132 6.80 -5.53 8.50
C GLN A 132 6.85 -7.07 8.66
N THR A 133 6.08 -7.80 7.86
CA THR A 133 6.17 -9.26 7.82
C THR A 133 7.51 -9.72 7.24
N TYR A 134 7.96 -9.08 6.15
CA TYR A 134 9.23 -9.38 5.51
C TYR A 134 10.41 -9.16 6.47
N ILE A 135 10.52 -7.98 7.09
CA ILE A 135 11.65 -7.67 8.00
C ILE A 135 11.68 -8.56 9.25
N SER A 136 10.55 -9.15 9.62
CA SER A 136 10.49 -10.10 10.74
C SER A 136 11.20 -11.42 10.41
N SER A 137 11.37 -11.73 9.11
CA SER A 137 11.97 -13.00 8.64
C SER A 137 13.22 -12.81 7.77
N TYR A 138 13.47 -11.61 7.26
CA TYR A 138 14.53 -11.32 6.28
C TYR A 138 15.24 -10.00 6.62
N PRO A 139 16.54 -9.87 6.30
CA PRO A 139 17.29 -8.65 6.58
C PRO A 139 16.87 -7.50 5.65
N ALA A 140 16.91 -6.28 6.20
CA ALA A 140 16.79 -5.02 5.48
C ALA A 140 17.83 -4.03 6.02
N SER A 141 18.34 -3.14 5.18
CA SER A 141 19.26 -2.06 5.60
C SER A 141 18.52 -0.80 6.05
N GLY A 142 17.27 -0.64 5.61
CA GLY A 142 16.38 0.42 6.06
C GLY A 142 14.93 0.07 5.80
N LEU A 143 14.01 0.66 6.56
CA LEU A 143 12.56 0.56 6.34
C LEU A 143 11.93 1.94 6.41
N LEU A 144 11.23 2.34 5.36
CA LEU A 144 10.42 3.55 5.37
C LEU A 144 8.95 3.20 5.14
N LEU A 145 8.12 3.53 6.12
CA LEU A 145 6.68 3.34 6.07
C LEU A 145 5.99 4.65 5.68
N ILE A 146 5.25 4.64 4.58
CA ILE A 146 4.53 5.81 4.06
C ILE A 146 3.04 5.67 4.40
N SER A 147 2.55 6.55 5.28
CA SER A 147 1.18 6.51 5.81
C SER A 147 0.76 5.09 6.26
N PRO A 148 1.49 4.45 7.20
CA PRO A 148 1.16 3.13 7.71
C PRO A 148 -0.21 3.12 8.41
N PRO A 149 -0.91 1.97 8.45
CA PRO A 149 -2.08 1.80 9.29
C PRO A 149 -1.71 2.00 10.76
N VAL A 150 -2.66 2.54 11.54
CA VAL A 150 -2.43 2.82 12.98
C VAL A 150 -2.18 1.52 13.75
N SER A 151 -2.96 0.50 13.45
CA SER A 151 -2.88 -0.85 14.01
C SER A 151 -3.30 -1.86 12.93
N ASN A 152 -2.90 -3.11 13.12
CA ASN A 152 -3.29 -4.23 12.27
C ASN A 152 -4.80 -4.51 12.35
N GLU A 153 -5.43 -4.21 13.49
CA GLU A 153 -6.88 -4.28 13.67
C GLU A 153 -7.66 -3.21 12.90
N ALA A 154 -7.04 -2.05 12.62
CA ALA A 154 -7.68 -0.97 11.87
C ALA A 154 -7.79 -1.27 10.37
N VAL A 155 -7.18 -2.37 9.91
CA VAL A 155 -7.17 -2.78 8.51
C VAL A 155 -8.53 -3.39 8.13
N PRO A 156 -9.18 -2.93 7.05
CA PRO A 156 -10.48 -3.47 6.64
C PRO A 156 -10.44 -4.98 6.38
N SER A 157 -11.51 -5.68 6.77
CA SER A 157 -11.70 -7.12 6.48
C SER A 157 -11.84 -7.46 4.99
N ALA A 158 -11.92 -6.45 4.13
CA ALA A 158 -11.83 -6.62 2.67
C ALA A 158 -10.38 -6.92 2.23
N LEU A 159 -9.38 -6.52 3.02
CA LEU A 159 -7.96 -6.70 2.74
C LEU A 159 -7.36 -7.87 3.53
N LEU A 160 -7.82 -8.10 4.76
CA LEU A 160 -7.40 -9.23 5.59
C LEU A 160 -8.56 -10.19 5.85
N PRO A 161 -8.37 -11.51 5.68
CA PRO A 161 -9.42 -12.50 5.92
C PRO A 161 -9.73 -12.70 7.42
N SER A 162 -8.79 -12.37 8.31
CA SER A 162 -8.91 -12.43 9.77
C SER A 162 -8.14 -11.29 10.43
N SER A 163 -8.28 -11.10 11.75
CA SER A 163 -7.44 -10.16 12.48
C SER A 163 -5.98 -10.63 12.48
N LEU A 164 -5.07 -9.68 12.31
CA LEU A 164 -3.62 -9.92 12.34
C LEU A 164 -3.07 -9.37 13.65
N ARG A 165 -2.19 -10.13 14.31
CA ARG A 165 -1.53 -9.68 15.55
C ARG A 165 -0.62 -8.50 15.24
N GLU A 166 -0.45 -7.61 16.20
CA GLU A 166 0.55 -6.55 16.09
C GLU A 166 1.94 -7.15 15.96
N PHE A 167 2.77 -6.53 15.12
CA PHE A 167 4.16 -6.94 14.97
C PHE A 167 4.93 -6.67 16.28
N ASP A 168 6.03 -7.39 16.51
CA ASP A 168 6.83 -7.28 17.75
C ASP A 168 8.34 -7.11 17.48
N PHE A 169 8.74 -6.93 16.21
CA PHE A 169 10.13 -6.66 15.89
C PHE A 169 10.63 -5.36 16.54
N GLU A 170 11.89 -5.38 16.97
CA GLU A 170 12.64 -4.24 17.49
C GLU A 170 13.41 -3.57 16.33
N PRO A 171 13.19 -2.28 16.04
CA PRO A 171 13.88 -1.56 14.97
C PRO A 171 15.34 -1.30 15.36
N LYS A 172 16.21 -2.31 15.15
CA LYS A 172 17.67 -2.24 15.38
C LYS A 172 18.44 -1.75 14.14
N PHE A 173 17.72 -1.25 13.16
CA PHE A 173 18.20 -0.74 11.89
C PHE A 173 17.40 0.52 11.55
N PRO A 174 17.89 1.38 10.64
CA PRO A 174 17.20 2.61 10.27
C PRO A 174 15.75 2.37 9.87
N CYS A 175 14.83 3.01 10.59
CA CYS A 175 13.40 2.89 10.37
C CYS A 175 12.76 4.27 10.39
N GLY A 176 11.96 4.61 9.38
CA GLY A 176 11.28 5.88 9.28
C GLY A 176 9.79 5.73 9.04
N ILE A 177 9.02 6.72 9.49
CA ILE A 177 7.60 6.87 9.14
C ILE A 177 7.42 8.23 8.47
N LEU A 178 6.98 8.21 7.20
CA LEU A 178 6.54 9.40 6.46
C LEU A 178 5.03 9.57 6.62
N TYR A 179 4.61 10.75 7.09
CA TYR A 179 3.21 11.02 7.40
C TYR A 179 2.85 12.50 7.17
N ALA A 180 1.57 12.75 6.91
CA ALA A 180 1.02 14.09 6.85
C ALA A 180 0.73 14.63 8.26
N GLN A 181 0.94 15.92 8.48
CA GLN A 181 0.72 16.59 9.78
C GLN A 181 -0.69 16.33 10.36
N GLY A 182 -1.72 16.25 9.50
CA GLY A 182 -3.09 15.94 9.91
C GLY A 182 -3.30 14.52 10.46
N GLU A 183 -2.36 13.60 10.23
CA GLU A 183 -2.42 12.20 10.67
C GLU A 183 -1.69 11.95 11.99
N MET A 184 -0.98 12.93 12.52
CA MET A 184 -0.16 12.79 13.75
C MET A 184 -0.95 12.19 14.91
N LYS A 185 -2.15 12.72 15.19
CA LYS A 185 -3.02 12.23 16.27
C LYS A 185 -3.47 10.78 16.10
N ARG A 186 -3.56 10.31 14.85
CA ARG A 186 -3.91 8.91 14.55
C ARG A 186 -2.73 8.00 14.86
N LEU A 187 -1.52 8.43 14.50
CA LEU A 187 -0.28 7.67 14.70
C LEU A 187 0.22 7.68 16.16
N GLU A 188 -0.27 8.56 17.02
CA GLU A 188 0.03 8.54 18.47
C GLU A 188 -0.21 7.17 19.12
N HIS A 189 -1.08 6.33 18.55
CA HIS A 189 -1.39 4.99 19.04
C HIS A 189 -0.59 3.87 18.36
N ASN A 190 0.16 4.19 17.31
CA ASN A 190 0.99 3.23 16.59
C ASN A 190 2.24 2.89 17.40
N ARG A 191 2.62 1.60 17.44
CA ARG A 191 3.78 1.11 18.20
C ARG A 191 5.09 1.75 17.71
N LEU A 192 5.35 1.65 16.41
CA LEU A 192 6.58 2.15 15.79
C LEU A 192 6.70 3.66 15.93
N TRP A 193 5.59 4.38 15.87
CA TRP A 193 5.57 5.82 16.10
C TRP A 193 6.14 6.24 17.48
N ARG A 194 5.87 5.44 18.51
CA ARG A 194 6.32 5.71 19.89
C ARG A 194 7.76 5.30 20.14
N ASP A 195 8.34 4.48 19.27
CA ASP A 195 9.71 4.01 19.41
C ASP A 195 10.68 5.18 19.16
N PRO A 196 11.66 5.44 20.06
CA PRO A 196 12.63 6.51 19.89
C PRO A 196 13.63 6.24 18.75
N ASN A 197 13.78 5.00 18.28
CA ASN A 197 14.69 4.64 17.19
C ASN A 197 14.04 4.75 15.81
N VAL A 198 12.79 5.24 15.74
CA VAL A 198 12.06 5.42 14.49
C VAL A 198 11.99 6.90 14.13
N ASP A 199 12.54 7.24 12.97
CA ASP A 199 12.54 8.60 12.43
C ASP A 199 11.14 9.03 12.00
N ARG A 200 10.79 10.29 12.27
CA ARG A 200 9.46 10.85 12.00
C ARG A 200 9.57 11.90 10.91
N LEU A 201 9.29 11.52 9.68
CA LEU A 201 9.33 12.40 8.52
C LEU A 201 7.94 13.02 8.35
N MET A 202 7.80 14.30 8.70
CA MET A 202 6.53 15.03 8.60
C MET A 202 6.46 15.85 7.32
N VAL A 203 5.30 15.81 6.67
CA VAL A 203 4.95 16.74 5.59
C VAL A 203 3.65 17.47 5.89
N LYS A 204 3.41 18.60 5.21
CA LYS A 204 2.24 19.46 5.46
C LYS A 204 0.89 18.75 5.31
N ASP A 205 0.71 18.02 4.21
CA ASP A 205 -0.56 17.36 3.89
C ASP A 205 -0.36 16.05 3.12
N THR A 206 -1.44 15.29 2.91
CA THR A 206 -1.38 14.00 2.20
C THR A 206 -0.91 14.14 0.75
N GLY A 207 -1.17 15.28 0.10
CA GLY A 207 -0.67 15.54 -1.25
C GLY A 207 0.84 15.78 -1.27
N ALA A 208 1.38 16.34 -0.19
CA ALA A 208 2.81 16.57 0.00
C ALA A 208 3.61 15.28 0.22
N ILE A 209 2.99 14.19 0.68
CA ILE A 209 3.64 12.87 0.82
C ILE A 209 4.16 12.38 -0.53
N ASP A 210 3.33 12.53 -1.56
CA ASP A 210 3.67 12.15 -2.94
C ASP A 210 4.33 13.29 -3.73
N GLY A 211 4.40 14.48 -3.12
CA GLY A 211 4.93 15.66 -3.75
C GLY A 211 6.43 15.82 -3.55
N ARG A 212 6.96 16.93 -4.05
CA ARG A 212 8.37 17.32 -3.88
C ARG A 212 8.82 17.38 -2.42
N GLU A 213 7.91 17.71 -1.50
CA GLU A 213 8.22 17.79 -0.07
C GLU A 213 8.51 16.40 0.52
N GLY A 214 7.64 15.43 0.26
CA GLY A 214 7.86 14.03 0.64
C GLY A 214 9.12 13.46 0.00
N GLN A 215 9.32 13.70 -1.30
CA GLN A 215 10.53 13.30 -2.01
C GLN A 215 11.79 13.85 -1.36
N ALA A 216 11.86 15.17 -1.10
CA ALA A 216 13.00 15.79 -0.45
C ALA A 216 13.24 15.23 0.97
N LYS A 217 12.18 14.87 1.69
CA LYS A 217 12.29 14.25 3.01
C LYS A 217 12.86 12.84 2.95
N ILE A 218 12.47 12.06 1.95
CA ILE A 218 13.00 10.70 1.77
C ILE A 218 14.46 10.75 1.34
N GLU A 219 14.82 11.64 0.42
CA GLU A 219 16.23 11.84 0.02
C GLU A 219 17.09 12.25 1.21
N GLN A 220 16.64 13.25 1.99
CA GLN A 220 17.33 13.66 3.20
C GLN A 220 17.53 12.49 4.17
N TRP A 221 16.50 11.66 4.35
CA TRP A 221 16.59 10.50 5.23
C TRP A 221 17.55 9.43 4.70
N LEU A 222 17.54 9.15 3.40
CA LEU A 222 18.50 8.24 2.76
C LEU A 222 19.94 8.70 2.97
N ASP A 223 20.20 10.00 2.77
CA ASP A 223 21.52 10.61 3.03
C ASP A 223 21.93 10.46 4.52
N GLU A 224 20.99 10.68 5.45
CA GLU A 224 21.22 10.57 6.90
C GLU A 224 21.55 9.14 7.35
N ILE A 225 20.94 8.13 6.73
CA ILE A 225 21.21 6.72 7.03
C ILE A 225 22.44 6.17 6.27
N GLY A 226 23.09 7.02 5.47
CA GLY A 226 24.33 6.70 4.76
C GLY A 226 24.14 5.86 3.51
N VAL A 227 22.97 5.98 2.87
CA VAL A 227 22.62 5.28 1.63
C VAL A 227 22.83 6.23 0.45
#